data_AF-A0A820PCK5-F1
#
_entry.id   AF-A0A820PCK5-F1
#
_cell.length_a   1.000
_cell.length_b   1.000
_cell.length_c   1.000
_cell.angle_alpha   90.00
_cell.angle_beta   90.00
_cell.angle_gamma   90.00
#
_symmetry.space_group_name_H-M   'P 1'
#
loop_
_entity.id
_entity.type
_entity.pdbx_description
1 polymer ?
#
loop_
_entity_poly.entity_id
_entity_poly.type
_entity_poly.pdbx_seq_one_letter_code
_entity_poly.pdbx_strand_id
1 'polypeptide(L)'
;LTSFTAGQKIQCRIIGISLSSNLAICTLKKSIIDAPFITYSDIKIGSLVKGTITNVDKHGLIINLTKYINGFVPIIHNADIPIKEALSKFPLMKKVQCR
;
A
#
# COMPACT_ATOMS: atom_id res chain seq x y z
N LEU A 1 -22.60 -12.37 -8.91
CA LEU A 1 -22.24 -12.75 -10.29
C LEU A 1 -22.71 -11.63 -11.19
N THR A 2 -21.85 -10.65 -11.46
CA THR A 2 -22.19 -9.49 -12.30
C THR A 2 -22.14 -9.91 -13.76
N SER A 3 -23.29 -9.97 -14.41
CA SER A 3 -23.43 -10.27 -15.84
C SER A 3 -22.71 -9.20 -16.67
N PHE A 4 -21.68 -9.63 -17.41
CA PHE A 4 -21.00 -8.78 -18.38
C PHE A 4 -21.53 -9.10 -19.78
N THR A 5 -21.95 -8.08 -20.52
CA THR A 5 -22.46 -8.24 -21.89
C THR A 5 -21.33 -8.00 -22.89
N ALA A 6 -21.23 -8.85 -23.91
CA ALA A 6 -20.26 -8.66 -24.99
C ALA A 6 -20.49 -7.30 -25.69
N GLY A 7 -19.43 -6.50 -25.83
CA GLY A 7 -19.48 -5.15 -26.42
C GLY A 7 -19.59 -4.00 -25.40
N GLN A 8 -19.74 -4.28 -24.11
CA GLN A 8 -19.75 -3.25 -23.08
C GLN A 8 -18.35 -2.63 -22.90
N LYS A 9 -18.24 -1.31 -23.02
CA LYS A 9 -17.02 -0.57 -22.68
C LYS A 9 -16.96 -0.41 -21.16
N ILE A 10 -15.94 -0.99 -20.53
CA ILE A 10 -15.75 -0.93 -19.08
C ILE A 10 -14.36 -0.39 -18.80
N GLN A 11 -14.29 0.58 -17.89
CA GLN A 11 -13.00 1.07 -17.41
C GLN A 11 -12.34 0.00 -16.54
N CYS A 12 -11.12 -0.39 -16.92
CA CYS A 12 -10.29 -1.33 -16.20
C CYS A 12 -8.89 -0.74 -16.03
N ARG A 13 -8.16 -1.23 -15.01
CA ARG A 13 -6.77 -0.85 -14.78
C ARG A 13 -5.87 -2.03 -15.10
N ILE A 14 -4.84 -1.81 -15.90
CA ILE A 14 -3.82 -2.82 -16.23
C ILE A 14 -2.97 -3.04 -14.98
N ILE A 15 -2.85 -4.30 -14.54
CA ILE A 15 -2.06 -4.69 -13.36
C ILE A 15 -0.74 -5.36 -13.73
N GLY A 16 -0.64 -5.90 -14.94
CA GLY A 16 0.58 -6.58 -15.38
C GLY A 16 0.53 -6.89 -16.86
N ILE A 17 1.70 -7.05 -17.45
CA ILE A 17 1.88 -7.41 -18.85
C ILE A 17 2.76 -8.65 -18.87
N SER A 18 2.23 -9.74 -19.44
CA SER A 18 3.00 -10.95 -19.72
C SER A 18 3.55 -10.82 -21.14
N LEU A 19 4.82 -10.43 -21.27
CA LEU A 19 5.48 -10.28 -22.57
C LEU A 19 5.64 -11.61 -23.29
N SER A 20 5.83 -12.71 -22.56
CA SER A 20 5.97 -14.06 -23.13
C SER A 20 4.69 -14.56 -23.82
N SER A 21 3.53 -14.15 -23.30
CA SER A 21 2.22 -14.51 -23.85
C SER A 21 1.63 -13.39 -24.72
N ASN A 22 2.27 -12.22 -24.73
CA ASN A 22 1.75 -10.97 -25.28
C ASN A 22 0.34 -10.62 -24.75
N LEU A 23 0.12 -10.88 -23.46
CA LEU A 23 -1.17 -10.68 -22.78
C LEU A 23 -1.06 -9.56 -21.74
N ALA A 24 -2.03 -8.64 -21.77
CA ALA A 24 -2.22 -7.66 -20.71
C ALA A 24 -3.26 -8.18 -19.70
N ILE A 25 -2.88 -8.20 -18.43
CA ILE A 25 -3.76 -8.60 -17.32
C ILE A 25 -4.36 -7.33 -16.73
N CYS A 26 -5.69 -7.27 -16.68
CA CYS A 26 -6.45 -6.12 -16.20
C CYS A 26 -7.36 -6.51 -15.04
N THR A 27 -7.65 -5.56 -14.16
CA THR A 27 -8.62 -5.72 -13.08
C THR A 27 -9.76 -4.72 -13.18
N LEU A 28 -10.96 -5.21 -12.86
CA LEU A 28 -12.19 -4.43 -12.74
C LEU A 28 -12.55 -4.15 -11.28
N LYS A 29 -11.70 -4.61 -10.34
CA LYS A 29 -11.97 -4.49 -8.91
C LYS A 29 -11.80 -3.02 -8.47
N LYS A 30 -12.89 -2.39 -8.03
CA LYS A 30 -12.88 -0.99 -7.54
C LYS A 30 -11.77 -0.71 -6.52
N SER A 31 -11.56 -1.63 -5.57
CA SER A 31 -10.49 -1.49 -4.56
C SER A 31 -9.07 -1.40 -5.13
N ILE A 32 -8.81 -1.90 -6.34
CA ILE A 32 -7.50 -1.82 -7.00
C ILE A 32 -7.44 -0.61 -7.94
N ILE A 33 -8.58 -0.23 -8.52
CA ILE A 33 -8.68 0.97 -9.35
C ILE A 33 -8.43 2.22 -8.51
N ASP A 34 -9.08 2.32 -7.34
CA ASP A 34 -8.95 3.44 -6.40
C ASP A 34 -7.64 3.41 -5.59
N ALA A 35 -6.90 2.30 -5.63
CA ALA A 35 -5.64 2.20 -4.91
C ALA A 35 -4.59 3.13 -5.54
N PRO A 36 -3.91 3.98 -4.74
CA PRO A 36 -2.91 4.90 -5.25
C PRO A 36 -1.66 4.17 -5.79
N PHE A 37 -1.29 3.05 -5.17
CA PHE A 37 -0.11 2.26 -5.53
C PHE A 37 -0.50 0.79 -5.67
N ILE A 38 -0.09 0.16 -6.78
CA ILE A 38 -0.32 -1.28 -7.03
C ILE A 38 0.97 -2.04 -6.79
N THR A 39 2.09 -1.50 -7.27
CA THR A 39 3.41 -2.12 -7.17
C THR A 39 4.34 -1.22 -6.38
N TYR A 40 5.35 -1.80 -5.71
CA TYR A 40 6.39 -1.05 -5.02
C TYR A 40 7.11 -0.04 -5.94
N SER A 41 7.20 -0.33 -7.24
CA SER A 41 7.80 0.56 -8.24
C SER A 41 7.05 1.87 -8.44
N ASP A 42 5.76 1.92 -8.09
CA ASP A 42 4.95 3.15 -8.15
C ASP A 42 5.32 4.11 -7.00
N ILE A 43 5.98 3.60 -5.96
CA ILE A 43 6.35 4.37 -4.78
C ILE A 43 7.71 5.02 -5.05
N LYS A 44 7.68 6.31 -5.37
CA LYS A 44 8.91 7.10 -5.50
C LYS A 44 9.57 7.32 -4.14
N ILE A 45 10.87 7.08 -4.08
CA ILE A 45 11.71 7.30 -2.90
C ILE A 45 11.56 8.74 -2.42
N GLY A 46 11.30 8.93 -1.12
CA GLY A 46 11.10 10.24 -0.49
C GLY A 46 9.71 10.84 -0.65
N SER A 47 8.76 10.12 -1.27
CA SER A 47 7.35 10.52 -1.31
C SER A 47 6.66 10.21 0.01
N LEU A 48 5.76 11.08 0.44
CA LEU A 48 4.93 10.84 1.62
C LEU A 48 3.87 9.78 1.31
N VAL A 49 3.97 8.63 1.96
CA VAL A 49 3.00 7.54 1.81
C VAL A 49 2.12 7.45 3.05
N LYS A 50 0.81 7.40 2.83
CA LYS A 50 -0.18 7.16 3.90
C LYS A 50 -0.32 5.67 4.12
N GLY A 51 -0.11 5.22 5.35
CA GLY A 51 -0.28 3.82 5.73
C GLY A 51 -0.87 3.68 7.13
N THR A 52 -1.31 2.47 7.44
CA THR A 52 -1.92 2.12 8.73
C THR A 52 -0.96 1.25 9.51
N ILE A 53 -0.67 1.63 10.76
CA ILE A 53 0.20 0.82 11.63
C ILE A 53 -0.51 -0.49 11.95
N THR A 54 0.09 -1.61 11.54
CA THR A 54 -0.46 -2.95 11.77
C THR A 54 0.17 -3.61 12.98
N ASN A 55 1.47 -3.39 13.20
CA ASN A 55 2.16 -3.89 14.38
C ASN A 55 3.25 -2.92 14.85
N VAL A 56 3.51 -2.93 16.14
CA VAL A 56 4.55 -2.11 16.78
C VAL A 56 5.47 -3.05 17.56
N ASP A 57 6.69 -3.19 17.08
CA ASP A 57 7.72 -4.01 17.71
C ASP A 57 8.82 -3.14 18.32
N LYS A 58 9.60 -3.75 19.23
CA LYS A 58 10.77 -3.09 19.85
C LYS A 58 11.88 -2.71 18.86
N HIS A 59 11.81 -3.22 17.63
CA HIS A 59 12.78 -2.96 16.56
C HIS A 59 12.26 -2.04 15.46
N GLY A 60 10.94 -1.80 15.37
CA GLY A 60 10.36 -0.97 14.30
C GLY A 60 8.84 -0.99 14.25
N LEU A 61 8.30 -0.14 13.39
CA LEU A 61 6.87 -0.08 13.07
C LEU A 61 6.61 -0.82 11.76
N ILE A 62 5.62 -1.70 11.76
CA ILE A 62 5.11 -2.35 10.55
C ILE A 62 3.86 -1.61 10.11
N ILE A 63 3.93 -1.03 8.91
CA ILE A 63 2.92 -0.15 8.35
C ILE A 63 2.38 -0.78 7.07
N ASN A 64 1.07 -0.98 7.02
CA ASN A 64 0.40 -1.45 5.83
C ASN A 64 -0.01 -0.24 4.97
N LEU A 65 0.58 -0.12 3.79
CA LEU A 65 0.35 1.00 2.88
C LEU A 65 -0.82 0.68 1.95
N THR A 66 -0.83 -0.54 1.42
CA THR A 66 -1.90 -1.09 0.58
C THR A 66 -2.00 -2.60 0.80
N LYS A 67 -3.08 -3.23 0.32
CA LYS A 67 -3.35 -4.67 0.52
C LYS A 67 -2.16 -5.60 0.24
N TYR A 68 -1.24 -5.20 -0.64
CA TYR A 68 -0.10 -6.02 -1.07
C TYR A 68 1.26 -5.43 -0.65
N ILE A 69 1.30 -4.23 -0.06
CA ILE A 69 2.54 -3.52 0.25
C ILE A 69 2.60 -3.21 1.75
N ASN A 70 3.54 -3.85 2.42
CA ASN A 70 3.91 -3.57 3.80
C ASN A 70 5.22 -2.78 3.82
N GLY A 71 5.25 -1.70 4.57
CA GLY A 71 6.44 -0.90 4.88
C GLY A 71 6.95 -1.21 6.29
N PHE A 72 8.27 -1.23 6.44
CA PHE A 72 8.93 -1.32 7.73
C PHE A 72 9.65 0.00 8.00
N VAL A 73 9.35 0.62 9.13
CA VAL A 73 10.01 1.86 9.56
C VAL A 73 10.88 1.55 10.78
N PRO A 74 12.22 1.64 10.64
CA PRO A 74 13.14 1.49 11.76
C PRO A 74 12.91 2.60 12.79
N ILE A 75 13.05 2.26 14.07
CA ILE A 75 12.85 3.21 15.19
C ILE A 75 13.91 4.33 15.17
N ILE A 76 15.10 4.04 14.65
CA ILE A 76 16.23 4.98 14.52
C ILE A 76 15.92 6.24 13.69
N HIS A 77 14.87 6.23 12.87
CA HIS A 77 14.42 7.41 12.11
C HIS A 77 13.15 8.06 12.69
N ASN A 78 12.59 7.51 13.76
CA ASN A 78 11.31 7.91 14.31
C ASN A 78 11.50 8.96 15.42
N ALA A 79 11.95 10.15 15.04
CA ALA A 79 11.92 11.41 15.79
C ALA A 79 12.20 11.34 17.30
N ASP A 80 13.39 11.74 17.75
CA ASP A 80 13.78 12.35 19.05
C ASP A 80 13.13 11.90 20.37
N ILE A 81 12.35 10.82 20.39
CA ILE A 81 11.44 10.46 21.47
C ILE A 81 11.71 9.01 21.88
N PRO A 82 11.87 8.72 23.18
CA PRO A 82 12.13 7.36 23.66
C PRO A 82 10.99 6.39 23.31
N ILE A 83 11.35 5.12 23.05
CA ILE A 83 10.47 4.02 22.57
C ILE A 83 9.18 3.87 23.40
N LYS A 84 9.25 4.14 24.71
CA LYS A 84 8.10 4.06 25.62
C LYS A 84 6.97 5.03 25.25
N GLU A 85 7.30 6.21 24.76
CA GLU A 85 6.30 7.23 24.38
C GLU A 85 5.81 7.04 22.94
N ALA A 86 6.66 6.48 22.05
CA ALA A 86 6.26 6.13 20.69
C ALA A 86 5.11 5.12 20.67
N LEU A 87 5.14 4.10 21.55
CA LEU A 87 4.06 3.13 21.74
C LEU A 87 2.73 3.79 22.12
N SER A 88 2.76 4.88 22.91
CA SER A 88 1.57 5.63 23.30
C SER A 88 1.09 6.59 22.20
N LYS A 89 2.01 7.16 21.41
CA LYS A 89 1.73 8.16 20.37
C LYS A 89 1.24 7.55 19.06
N PHE A 90 1.63 6.30 18.80
CA PHE A 90 1.32 5.50 17.62
C PHE A 90 0.52 4.24 17.98
N PRO A 91 -0.75 4.39 18.42
CA PRO A 91 -1.62 3.24 18.65
C PRO A 91 -1.87 2.45 17.35
N LEU A 92 -2.12 1.15 17.52
CA LEU A 92 -2.50 0.23 16.45
C LEU A 92 -3.66 0.81 15.63
N MET A 93 -3.62 0.59 14.31
CA MET A 93 -4.59 1.09 13.33
C MET A 93 -4.63 2.61 13.10
N LYS A 94 -3.70 3.39 13.66
CA LYS A 94 -3.59 4.82 13.33
C LYS A 94 -3.03 4.99 11.91
N LYS A 95 -3.66 5.87 11.14
CA LYS A 95 -3.14 6.33 9.84
C LYS A 95 -1.97 7.29 10.09
N VAL A 96 -0.82 6.95 9.54
CA VAL A 96 0.40 7.75 9.63
C VAL A 96 0.93 8.05 8.22
N GLN A 97 1.58 9.19 8.09
CA GLN A 97 2.30 9.58 6.88
C GLN A 97 3.77 9.31 7.13
N CYS A 98 4.37 8.46 6.30
CA CYS A 98 5.78 8.08 6.40
C CYS A 98 6.51 8.50 5.13
N ARG A 99 7.80 8.81 5.26
CA ARG A 99 8.68 9.26 4.20
C ARG A 99 9.88 8.33 4.07
#